data_AF-A0A0P1AB63-F1
#
_entry.id   AF-A0A0P1AB63-F1
#
_cell.length_a   1.000
_cell.length_b   1.000
_cell.length_c   1.000
_cell.angle_alpha   90.00
_cell.angle_beta   90.00
_cell.angle_gamma   90.00
#
_symmetry.space_group_name_H-M   'P 1'
#
loop_
_entity.id
_entity.type
_entity.pdbx_description
1 polymer ?
#
loop_
_entity_poly.entity_id
_entity_poly.type
_entity_poly.pdbx_seq_one_letter_code
_entity_poly.pdbx_strand_id
1 'polypeptide(L)'
;MSLPRCGHELMVSCPTAEELRDWKGESSSTFDVVLEGTSYGPKDYFCKQITKFKRRCGHHQMVRCERAFELAQCPSRCQESVVILNPECGHECTMTCHEEETLRKKLAQDSIEPDSISPVTIVQEYDASNYRNYGLKLQCDEEVTYNRTCGHKLKMKCSEARQVTTICNELLAMVVPLCGHTINLPCHMKKELSDWHPWQTLTPSIQLLHNESILEDTLLIPAPCPAALRSIPNKCSAPVRFRRTNRVDTILKWSAAMRSDF
;
A
#
# COMPACT_ATOMS: atom_id res chain seq x y z
N MET A 1 50.09 28.55 -1.74
CA MET A 1 49.36 29.79 -1.38
C MET A 1 47.93 29.42 -1.03
N SER A 2 47.24 30.20 -0.20
CA SER A 2 45.83 29.98 0.11
C SER A 2 44.94 30.67 -0.92
N LEU A 3 43.88 29.99 -1.35
CA LEU A 3 42.85 30.55 -2.22
C LEU A 3 42.05 31.62 -1.46
N PRO A 4 41.84 32.83 -2.03
CA PRO A 4 41.25 33.95 -1.31
C PRO A 4 39.79 33.73 -0.90
N ARG A 5 39.03 32.93 -1.66
CA ARG A 5 37.61 32.68 -1.35
C ARG A 5 37.42 31.64 -0.25
N CYS A 6 38.17 30.54 -0.29
CA CYS A 6 37.97 29.39 0.61
C CYS A 6 39.07 29.18 1.66
N GLY A 7 40.23 29.82 1.52
CA GLY A 7 41.37 29.65 2.40
C GLY A 7 42.19 28.37 2.17
N HIS A 8 41.74 27.45 1.31
CA HIS A 8 42.45 26.20 1.04
C HIS A 8 43.81 26.45 0.37
N GLU A 9 44.81 25.69 0.80
CA GLU A 9 46.12 25.73 0.19
C GLU A 9 46.15 24.94 -1.13
N LEU A 10 46.74 25.55 -2.16
CA LEU A 10 46.92 24.94 -3.47
C LEU A 10 48.25 25.39 -4.12
N MET A 11 48.80 24.52 -4.97
CA MET A 11 49.86 24.87 -5.91
C MET A 11 49.25 25.29 -7.24
N VAL A 12 49.58 26.49 -7.70
CA VAL A 12 49.10 27.08 -8.96
C VAL A 12 50.28 27.63 -9.77
N SER A 13 50.06 27.89 -11.05
CA SER A 13 51.06 28.53 -11.90
C SER A 13 51.34 29.98 -11.47
N CYS A 14 52.52 30.52 -11.80
CA CYS A 14 52.87 31.91 -11.45
C CYS A 14 51.85 32.94 -11.98
N PRO A 15 51.37 32.89 -13.24
CA PRO A 15 50.34 33.82 -13.73
C PRO A 15 49.03 33.75 -12.91
N THR A 16 48.57 32.53 -12.60
CA THR A 16 47.39 32.34 -11.75
C THR A 16 47.60 32.91 -10.35
N ALA A 17 48.80 32.77 -9.78
CA ALA A 17 49.10 33.34 -8.47
C ALA A 17 49.02 34.88 -8.48
N GLU A 18 49.35 35.54 -9.59
CA GLU A 18 49.18 36.99 -9.73
C GLU A 18 47.70 37.37 -9.79
N GLU A 19 46.90 36.69 -10.62
CA GLU A 19 45.44 36.92 -10.72
C GLU A 19 44.73 36.74 -9.37
N LEU A 20 45.13 35.73 -8.59
CA LEU A 20 44.57 35.47 -7.26
C LEU A 20 44.92 36.54 -6.23
N ARG A 21 46.05 37.24 -6.37
CA ARG A 21 46.42 38.37 -5.48
C ARG A 21 45.52 39.58 -5.71
N ASP A 22 45.05 39.77 -6.93
CA ASP A 22 44.18 40.88 -7.32
C ASP A 22 42.69 40.57 -7.16
N TRP A 23 42.33 39.40 -6.65
CA TRP A 23 40.94 39.00 -6.45
C TRP A 23 40.21 39.90 -5.46
N LYS A 24 39.03 40.38 -5.85
CA LYS A 24 38.17 41.25 -5.05
C LYS A 24 36.83 40.57 -4.81
N GLY A 25 36.61 40.10 -3.59
CA GLY A 25 35.36 39.47 -3.19
C GLY A 25 35.31 39.19 -1.70
N GLU A 26 34.18 38.63 -1.26
CA GLU A 26 33.99 38.20 0.12
C GLU A 26 34.45 36.75 0.29
N SER A 27 35.45 36.56 1.16
CA SER A 27 35.96 35.26 1.59
C SER A 27 34.97 34.55 2.52
N SER A 28 35.10 33.23 2.62
CA SER A 28 34.35 32.48 3.64
C SER A 28 34.74 32.93 5.05
N SER A 29 33.75 33.24 5.87
CA SER A 29 33.94 33.65 7.27
C SER A 29 34.40 32.50 8.17
N THR A 30 34.14 31.25 7.77
CA THR A 30 34.51 30.05 8.51
C THR A 30 35.31 29.13 7.61
N PHE A 31 36.51 28.76 8.05
CA PHE A 31 37.35 27.80 7.34
C PHE A 31 36.64 26.44 7.24
N ASP A 32 36.75 25.79 6.08
CA ASP A 32 36.15 24.49 5.80
C ASP A 32 34.61 24.38 5.89
N VAL A 33 33.90 25.51 5.95
CA VAL A 33 32.43 25.53 5.98
C VAL A 33 31.87 26.50 4.95
N VAL A 34 30.95 26.01 4.13
CA VAL A 34 30.18 26.81 3.18
C VAL A 34 28.70 26.72 3.55
N LEU A 35 28.03 27.87 3.65
CA LEU A 35 26.66 28.01 4.11
C LEU A 35 25.72 28.21 2.91
N GLU A 36 24.58 27.51 2.93
CA GLU A 36 23.56 27.61 1.89
C GLU A 36 22.88 28.98 1.86
N GLY A 37 22.85 29.59 0.68
CA GLY A 37 22.23 30.90 0.47
C GLY A 37 23.06 32.08 0.94
N THR A 38 24.31 31.86 1.33
CA THR A 38 25.30 32.92 1.51
C THR A 38 25.88 33.32 0.15
N SER A 39 25.95 34.63 -0.10
CA SER A 39 26.67 35.16 -1.25
C SER A 39 28.16 35.13 -0.95
N TYR A 40 28.91 34.43 -1.77
CA TYR A 40 30.37 34.44 -1.72
C TYR A 40 30.88 35.21 -2.94
N GLY A 41 32.08 35.79 -2.84
CA GLY A 41 32.72 36.49 -3.95
C GLY A 41 32.83 35.66 -5.24
N PRO A 42 33.20 36.29 -6.36
CA PRO A 42 33.31 35.61 -7.65
C PRO A 42 34.27 34.41 -7.55
N LYS A 43 34.09 33.42 -8.42
CA LYS A 43 34.97 32.25 -8.49
C LYS A 43 36.43 32.70 -8.65
N ASP A 44 37.26 32.33 -7.69
CA ASP A 44 38.70 32.61 -7.66
C ASP A 44 39.48 31.50 -8.38
N TYR A 45 39.22 30.24 -8.04
CA TYR A 45 39.89 29.08 -8.64
C TYR A 45 39.08 27.78 -8.51
N PHE A 46 39.51 26.74 -9.21
CA PHE A 46 38.93 25.39 -9.11
C PHE A 46 39.49 24.63 -7.89
N CYS A 47 38.83 24.74 -6.73
CA CYS A 47 39.23 24.03 -5.52
C CYS A 47 38.60 22.63 -5.42
N LYS A 48 39.44 21.58 -5.36
CA LYS A 48 39.04 20.17 -5.24
C LYS A 48 38.98 19.65 -3.80
N GLN A 49 39.39 20.45 -2.81
CA GLN A 49 39.36 20.04 -1.40
C GLN A 49 37.93 19.70 -0.96
N ILE A 50 37.80 18.80 0.00
CA ILE A 50 36.50 18.42 0.58
C ILE A 50 36.18 19.39 1.71
N THR A 51 34.98 19.96 1.69
CA THR A 51 34.52 20.96 2.65
C THR A 51 33.12 20.62 3.15
N LYS A 52 32.73 21.17 4.30
CA LYS A 52 31.40 20.98 4.88
C LYS A 52 30.43 21.99 4.30
N PHE A 53 29.47 21.53 3.51
CA PHE A 53 28.35 22.36 3.07
C PHE A 53 27.21 22.25 4.07
N LYS A 54 26.84 23.34 4.75
CA LYS A 54 25.76 23.40 5.73
C LYS A 54 24.53 24.08 5.11
N ARG A 55 23.42 23.35 5.12
CA ARG A 55 22.12 23.79 4.61
C ARG A 55 21.40 24.68 5.61
N ARG A 56 20.42 25.45 5.13
CA ARG A 56 19.55 26.31 5.95
C ARG A 56 18.69 25.50 6.93
N CYS A 57 18.34 24.27 6.56
CA CYS A 57 17.67 23.32 7.45
C CYS A 57 18.59 22.73 8.54
N GLY A 58 19.86 23.13 8.61
CA GLY A 58 20.83 22.68 9.62
C GLY A 58 21.61 21.41 9.23
N HIS A 59 21.10 20.61 8.31
CA HIS A 59 21.78 19.44 7.75
C HIS A 59 23.08 19.84 7.04
N HIS A 60 24.03 18.92 6.95
CA HIS A 60 25.30 19.17 6.28
C HIS A 60 25.76 17.97 5.48
N GLN A 61 26.54 18.24 4.44
CA GLN A 61 27.14 17.21 3.58
C GLN A 61 28.58 17.58 3.26
N MET A 62 29.45 16.57 3.16
CA MET A 62 30.83 16.74 2.70
C MET A 62 30.84 16.74 1.17
N VAL A 63 31.29 17.82 0.56
CA VAL A 63 31.34 17.98 -0.90
C VAL A 63 32.63 18.65 -1.32
N ARG A 64 32.97 18.61 -2.61
CA ARG A 64 34.07 19.41 -3.15
C ARG A 64 33.81 20.89 -2.93
N CYS A 65 34.85 21.65 -2.61
CA CYS A 65 34.79 23.06 -2.25
C CYS A 65 34.06 23.90 -3.30
N GLU A 66 34.44 23.77 -4.57
CA GLU A 66 33.74 24.45 -5.66
C GLU A 66 32.24 24.10 -5.71
N ARG A 67 31.89 22.82 -5.56
CA ARG A 67 30.50 22.36 -5.54
C ARG A 67 29.73 22.95 -4.35
N ALA A 68 30.37 23.12 -3.20
CA ALA A 68 29.77 23.75 -2.05
C ALA A 68 29.35 25.20 -2.35
N PHE A 69 30.19 25.95 -3.05
CA PHE A 69 29.88 27.33 -3.45
C PHE A 69 28.80 27.42 -4.53
N GLU A 70 28.76 26.47 -5.47
CA GLU A 70 27.65 26.37 -6.43
C GLU A 70 26.33 26.11 -5.71
N LEU A 71 26.32 25.17 -4.76
CA LEU A 71 25.14 24.83 -3.95
C LEU A 71 24.70 26.00 -3.06
N ALA A 72 25.63 26.86 -2.62
CA ALA A 72 25.31 28.05 -1.85
C ALA A 72 24.50 29.06 -2.68
N GLN A 73 24.81 29.22 -3.97
CA GLN A 73 24.13 30.14 -4.88
C GLN A 73 22.87 29.53 -5.52
N CYS A 74 22.91 28.24 -5.83
CA CYS A 74 21.81 27.48 -6.39
C CYS A 74 21.44 26.32 -5.45
N PRO A 75 20.64 26.59 -4.40
CA PRO A 75 20.23 25.60 -3.43
C PRO A 75 19.48 24.43 -4.09
N SER A 76 19.91 23.21 -3.76
CA SER A 76 19.16 21.99 -4.09
C SER A 76 18.29 21.58 -2.91
N ARG A 77 17.28 20.73 -3.16
CA ARG A 77 16.44 20.17 -2.08
C ARG A 77 17.26 19.27 -1.16
N CYS A 78 17.11 19.44 0.16
CA CYS A 78 17.73 18.54 1.13
C CYS A 78 17.14 17.12 0.99
N GLN A 79 18.01 16.12 0.82
CA GLN A 79 17.63 14.70 0.68
C GLN A 79 17.90 13.89 1.95
N GLU A 80 18.32 14.54 3.04
CA GLU A 80 18.53 13.86 4.32
C GLU A 80 17.23 13.22 4.77
N SER A 81 17.32 11.96 5.20
CA SER A 81 16.16 11.21 5.67
C SER A 81 15.81 11.64 7.09
N VAL A 82 14.54 11.92 7.33
CA VAL A 82 13.99 12.31 8.62
C VAL A 82 12.80 11.41 8.95
N VAL A 83 12.62 11.13 10.24
CA VAL A 83 11.47 10.38 10.76
C VAL A 83 10.50 11.38 11.36
N ILE A 84 9.23 11.30 10.95
CA ILE A 84 8.15 12.12 11.47
C ILE A 84 6.98 11.24 11.91
N LEU A 85 6.09 11.78 12.73
CA LEU A 85 4.79 11.16 12.96
C LEU A 85 3.81 11.63 11.89
N ASN A 86 3.14 10.69 11.23
CA ASN A 86 2.07 10.98 10.30
C ASN A 86 0.85 11.51 11.07
N PRO A 87 0.46 12.78 10.88
CA PRO A 87 -0.63 13.38 11.63
C PRO A 87 -2.01 12.75 11.32
N GLU A 88 -2.14 11.99 10.23
CA GLU A 88 -3.40 11.33 9.86
C GLU A 88 -3.60 9.97 10.53
N CYS A 89 -2.53 9.28 10.96
CA CYS A 89 -2.62 7.93 11.51
C CYS A 89 -1.71 7.66 12.72
N GLY A 90 -0.89 8.61 13.15
CA GLY A 90 -0.01 8.52 14.31
C GLY A 90 1.24 7.66 14.12
N HIS A 91 1.41 7.00 12.98
CA HIS A 91 2.58 6.16 12.70
C HIS A 91 3.83 6.97 12.36
N GLU A 92 4.99 6.40 12.66
CA GLU A 92 6.26 6.92 12.15
C GLU A 92 6.34 6.72 10.64
N CYS A 93 6.78 7.76 9.94
CA CYS A 93 7.02 7.75 8.50
C CYS A 93 8.41 8.34 8.22
N THR A 94 9.13 7.71 7.31
CA THR A 94 10.43 8.19 6.84
C THR A 94 10.23 8.96 5.54
N MET A 95 10.77 10.18 5.47
CA MET A 95 10.76 11.01 4.26
C MET A 95 12.01 11.90 4.19
N THR A 96 12.17 12.66 3.12
CA THR A 96 13.26 13.64 3.03
C THR A 96 12.95 14.91 3.84
N CYS A 97 13.98 15.58 4.34
CA CYS A 97 13.85 16.85 5.05
C CYS A 97 13.08 17.91 4.24
N HIS A 98 13.22 17.93 2.91
CA HIS A 98 12.46 18.83 2.06
C HIS A 98 10.95 18.49 2.01
N GLU A 99 10.62 17.20 2.00
CA GLU A 99 9.22 16.73 2.06
C GLU A 99 8.58 17.08 3.41
N GLU A 100 9.31 16.90 4.51
CA GLU A 100 8.88 17.34 5.84
C GLU A 100 8.61 18.85 5.87
N GLU A 101 9.54 19.66 5.36
CA GLU A 101 9.36 21.12 5.33
C GLU A 101 8.11 21.50 4.52
N THR A 102 7.88 20.82 3.39
CA THR A 102 6.69 20.99 2.55
C THR A 102 5.42 20.60 3.29
N LEU A 103 5.46 19.50 4.06
CA LEU A 103 4.35 19.05 4.88
C LEU A 103 4.00 20.08 5.97
N ARG A 104 5.01 20.57 6.71
CA ARG A 104 4.83 21.60 7.74
C ARG A 104 4.22 22.89 7.17
N LYS A 105 4.64 23.31 5.98
CA LYS A 105 4.07 24.48 5.29
C LYS A 105 2.60 24.27 4.91
N LYS A 106 2.23 23.08 4.42
CA LYS A 106 0.82 22.75 4.12
C LYS A 106 -0.05 22.80 5.37
N LEU A 107 0.41 22.17 6.46
CA LEU A 107 -0.28 22.20 7.75
C LEU A 107 -0.49 23.64 8.26
N ALA A 108 0.57 24.47 8.20
CA ALA A 108 0.48 25.88 8.59
C ALA A 108 -0.46 26.69 7.68
N GLN A 109 -0.47 26.42 6.38
CA GLN A 109 -1.34 27.10 5.42
C GLN A 109 -2.81 26.78 5.67
N ASP A 110 -3.12 25.54 6.01
CA ASP A 110 -4.48 25.07 6.28
C ASP A 110 -4.91 25.36 7.74
N SER A 111 -4.10 26.08 8.51
CA SER A 111 -4.29 26.32 9.95
C SER A 111 -4.55 25.03 10.75
N ILE A 112 -3.93 23.93 10.31
CA ILE A 112 -4.04 22.63 10.96
C ILE A 112 -2.99 22.57 12.06
N GLU A 113 -3.44 22.59 13.31
CA GLU A 113 -2.64 22.17 14.44
C GLU A 113 -2.83 20.66 14.62
N PRO A 114 -1.82 19.82 14.31
CA PRO A 114 -1.98 18.38 14.41
C PRO A 114 -2.08 18.00 15.88
N ASP A 115 -3.21 17.44 16.27
CA ASP A 115 -3.34 16.82 17.58
C ASP A 115 -2.45 15.58 17.68
N SER A 116 -1.99 15.27 18.89
CA SER A 116 -1.33 14.00 19.15
C SER A 116 -2.33 12.86 18.99
N ILE A 117 -2.21 12.11 17.89
CA ILE A 117 -2.98 10.90 17.62
C ILE A 117 -2.11 9.67 17.95
N SER A 118 -2.69 8.70 18.65
CA SER A 118 -2.04 7.42 18.87
C SER A 118 -1.97 6.61 17.57
N PRO A 119 -0.88 5.87 17.30
CA PRO A 119 -0.76 5.04 16.11
C PRO A 119 -1.96 4.11 15.90
N VAL A 120 -2.54 4.15 14.70
CA VAL A 120 -3.72 3.33 14.34
C VAL A 120 -3.32 1.86 14.22
N THR A 121 -3.72 1.03 15.18
CA THR A 121 -3.37 -0.41 15.15
C THR A 121 -4.44 -1.30 14.53
N ILE A 122 -5.70 -0.86 14.60
CA ILE A 122 -6.88 -1.60 14.14
C ILE A 122 -7.78 -0.69 13.31
N VAL A 123 -8.20 -1.18 12.15
CA VAL A 123 -9.13 -0.51 11.24
C VAL A 123 -10.33 -1.41 11.04
N GLN A 124 -11.53 -0.84 11.14
CA GLN A 124 -12.78 -1.55 10.94
C GLN A 124 -13.26 -1.30 9.50
N GLU A 125 -13.76 -2.34 8.84
CA GLU A 125 -14.29 -2.22 7.48
C GLU A 125 -15.47 -1.24 7.45
N TYR A 126 -15.38 -0.26 6.54
CA TYR A 126 -16.28 0.91 6.42
C TYR A 126 -16.20 1.96 7.53
N ASP A 127 -15.25 1.87 8.46
CA ASP A 127 -15.05 2.86 9.51
C ASP A 127 -13.61 3.40 9.52
N ALA A 128 -13.48 4.65 9.09
CA ALA A 128 -12.24 5.41 9.05
C ALA A 128 -12.12 6.43 10.20
N SER A 129 -12.93 6.33 11.25
CA SER A 129 -12.94 7.27 12.38
C SER A 129 -11.60 7.37 13.12
N ASN A 130 -10.80 6.30 13.08
CA ASN A 130 -9.45 6.26 13.66
C ASN A 130 -8.44 7.12 12.90
N TYR A 131 -8.76 7.61 11.70
CA TYR A 131 -7.88 8.49 10.92
C TYR A 131 -8.28 9.95 11.09
N ARG A 132 -7.29 10.85 11.04
CA ARG A 132 -7.56 12.26 10.70
C ARG A 132 -7.60 12.42 9.19
N ASN A 133 -8.44 13.32 8.71
CA ASN A 133 -8.58 13.59 7.29
C ASN A 133 -8.13 15.02 6.99
N TYR A 134 -6.81 15.18 6.93
CA TYR A 134 -6.16 16.44 6.57
C TYR A 134 -5.87 16.53 5.07
N GLY A 135 -6.11 15.46 4.31
CA GLY A 135 -5.88 15.43 2.86
C GLY A 135 -4.41 15.43 2.46
N LEU A 136 -3.52 15.04 3.38
CA LEU A 136 -2.06 15.11 3.20
C LEU A 136 -1.52 14.04 2.26
N LYS A 137 -2.30 12.98 2.01
CA LYS A 137 -1.97 11.85 1.11
C LYS A 137 -0.62 11.20 1.43
N LEU A 138 -0.22 11.20 2.69
CA LEU A 138 1.00 10.53 3.15
C LEU A 138 0.82 9.02 3.05
N GLN A 139 1.75 8.37 2.36
CA GLN A 139 1.81 6.91 2.33
C GLN A 139 2.37 6.40 3.65
N CYS A 140 1.68 5.44 4.25
CA CYS A 140 2.06 4.84 5.52
C CYS A 140 2.14 3.33 5.31
N ASP A 141 3.36 2.81 5.38
CA ASP A 141 3.68 1.39 5.16
C ASP A 141 3.57 0.55 6.43
N GLU A 142 3.29 1.16 7.59
CA GLU A 142 3.10 0.44 8.84
C GLU A 142 1.97 -0.58 8.74
N GLU A 143 2.17 -1.75 9.36
CA GLU A 143 1.23 -2.85 9.30
C GLU A 143 0.12 -2.69 10.35
N VAL A 144 -1.13 -2.71 9.89
CA VAL A 144 -2.32 -2.60 10.74
C VAL A 144 -3.20 -3.84 10.63
N THR A 145 -4.06 -4.04 11.62
CA THR A 145 -5.06 -5.11 11.59
C THR A 145 -6.36 -4.58 11.00
N TYR A 146 -6.74 -5.06 9.83
CA TYR A 146 -8.02 -4.73 9.20
C TYR A 146 -9.07 -5.79 9.54
N ASN A 147 -10.11 -5.36 10.24
CA ASN A 147 -11.22 -6.20 10.67
C ASN A 147 -12.39 -6.04 9.70
N ARG A 148 -12.76 -7.13 9.02
CA ARG A 148 -13.91 -7.15 8.13
C ARG A 148 -15.20 -7.33 8.92
N THR A 149 -16.29 -6.82 8.36
CA THR A 149 -17.67 -7.00 8.88
C THR A 149 -18.09 -8.47 8.92
N CYS A 150 -17.51 -9.31 8.05
CA CYS A 150 -17.68 -10.77 8.09
C CYS A 150 -16.94 -11.47 9.25
N GLY A 151 -16.16 -10.74 10.05
CA GLY A 151 -15.41 -11.24 11.21
C GLY A 151 -13.94 -11.61 10.92
N HIS A 152 -13.56 -11.70 9.65
CA HIS A 152 -12.19 -12.03 9.26
C HIS A 152 -11.23 -10.86 9.49
N LYS A 153 -10.01 -11.17 9.92
CA LYS A 153 -8.95 -10.20 10.18
C LYS A 153 -7.81 -10.41 9.21
N LEU A 154 -7.26 -9.33 8.68
CA LEU A 154 -6.09 -9.40 7.80
C LEU A 154 -5.09 -8.31 8.17
N LYS A 155 -3.81 -8.61 7.95
CA LYS A 155 -2.74 -7.64 8.08
C LYS A 155 -2.50 -6.96 6.74
N MET A 156 -2.41 -5.63 6.73
CA MET A 156 -2.13 -4.85 5.52
C MET A 156 -1.51 -3.50 5.88
N LYS A 157 -1.03 -2.77 4.89
CA LYS A 157 -0.46 -1.43 5.11
C LYS A 157 -1.53 -0.45 5.57
N CYS A 158 -1.15 0.46 6.45
CA CYS A 158 -2.04 1.49 7.00
C CYS A 158 -2.68 2.36 5.90
N SER A 159 -1.94 2.72 4.86
CA SER A 159 -2.47 3.47 3.71
C SER A 159 -3.51 2.68 2.91
N GLU A 160 -3.28 1.37 2.73
CA GLU A 160 -4.23 0.49 2.04
C GLU A 160 -5.49 0.26 2.88
N ALA A 161 -5.34 0.09 4.20
CA ALA A 161 -6.45 -0.10 5.14
C ALA A 161 -7.41 1.10 5.18
N ARG A 162 -6.93 2.31 4.89
CA ARG A 162 -7.74 3.53 4.81
C ARG A 162 -8.67 3.54 3.59
N GLN A 163 -8.35 2.83 2.52
CA GLN A 163 -9.09 2.83 1.25
C GLN A 163 -9.21 1.42 0.66
N VAL A 164 -9.73 0.49 1.46
CA VAL A 164 -9.91 -0.90 1.02
C VAL A 164 -11.02 -1.00 -0.02
N THR A 165 -10.65 -1.51 -1.20
CA THR A 165 -11.59 -1.88 -2.28
C THR A 165 -11.74 -3.39 -2.43
N THR A 166 -10.97 -4.17 -1.67
CA THR A 166 -10.94 -5.63 -1.78
C THR A 166 -12.05 -6.29 -0.96
N ILE A 167 -12.61 -7.36 -1.49
CA ILE A 167 -13.60 -8.20 -0.80
C ILE A 167 -12.92 -9.30 0.04
N CYS A 168 -13.67 -9.92 0.95
CA CYS A 168 -13.16 -11.05 1.71
C CYS A 168 -13.07 -12.31 0.83
N ASN A 169 -11.85 -12.81 0.65
CA ASN A 169 -11.55 -14.03 -0.12
C ASN A 169 -11.13 -15.22 0.75
N GLU A 170 -11.24 -15.10 2.08
CA GLU A 170 -10.97 -16.21 2.98
C GLU A 170 -11.89 -17.38 2.67
N LEU A 171 -11.32 -18.58 2.57
CA LEU A 171 -12.05 -19.78 2.17
C LEU A 171 -12.77 -20.37 3.38
N LEU A 172 -14.08 -20.54 3.25
CA LEU A 172 -14.95 -21.15 4.24
C LEU A 172 -15.42 -22.52 3.75
N ALA A 173 -15.37 -23.51 4.64
CA ALA A 173 -16.01 -24.80 4.43
C ALA A 173 -17.52 -24.64 4.61
N MET A 174 -18.29 -24.88 3.55
CA MET A 174 -19.75 -24.76 3.55
C MET A 174 -20.38 -25.94 2.85
N VAL A 175 -21.61 -26.27 3.26
CA VAL A 175 -22.41 -27.31 2.62
C VAL A 175 -23.11 -26.73 1.39
N VAL A 176 -22.94 -27.38 0.23
CA VAL A 176 -23.66 -27.00 -0.99
C VAL A 176 -25.09 -27.52 -0.90
N PRO A 177 -26.12 -26.66 -0.95
CA PRO A 177 -27.51 -27.08 -0.74
C PRO A 177 -28.02 -27.97 -1.88
N LEU A 178 -27.37 -27.94 -3.05
CA LEU A 178 -27.68 -28.82 -4.17
C LEU A 178 -27.42 -30.29 -3.83
N CYS A 179 -26.22 -30.65 -3.37
CA CYS A 179 -25.79 -32.03 -3.20
C CYS A 179 -25.51 -32.45 -1.75
N GLY A 180 -25.48 -31.52 -0.81
CA GLY A 180 -25.19 -31.78 0.61
C GLY A 180 -23.70 -31.94 0.94
N HIS A 181 -22.80 -31.81 -0.05
CA HIS A 181 -21.37 -31.95 0.16
C HIS A 181 -20.71 -30.65 0.63
N THR A 182 -19.64 -30.78 1.40
CA THR A 182 -18.83 -29.64 1.85
C THR A 182 -17.82 -29.22 0.80
N ILE A 183 -17.75 -27.92 0.49
CA ILE A 183 -16.74 -27.32 -0.38
C ILE A 183 -16.11 -26.11 0.31
N ASN A 184 -14.95 -25.68 -0.20
CA ASN A 184 -14.33 -24.41 0.18
C ASN A 184 -14.76 -23.30 -0.77
N LEU A 185 -15.34 -22.22 -0.25
CA LEU A 185 -15.70 -21.04 -1.04
C LEU A 185 -15.27 -19.72 -0.39
N PRO A 186 -15.00 -18.67 -1.19
CA PRO A 186 -14.71 -17.34 -0.68
C PRO A 186 -15.83 -16.80 0.22
N CYS A 187 -15.47 -16.19 1.34
CA CYS A 187 -16.40 -15.68 2.35
C CYS A 187 -17.49 -14.76 1.78
N HIS A 188 -17.17 -13.90 0.80
CA HIS A 188 -18.16 -12.99 0.20
C HIS A 188 -19.33 -13.73 -0.48
N MET A 189 -19.15 -14.99 -0.89
CA MET A 189 -20.21 -15.82 -1.49
C MET A 189 -21.08 -16.54 -0.45
N LYS A 190 -20.75 -16.46 0.84
CA LYS A 190 -21.46 -17.16 1.94
C LYS A 190 -22.96 -16.83 1.94
N LYS A 191 -23.29 -15.54 1.83
CA LYS A 191 -24.68 -15.07 1.90
C LYS A 191 -25.50 -15.64 0.75
N GLU A 192 -25.03 -15.46 -0.47
CA GLU A 192 -25.70 -15.96 -1.67
C GLU A 192 -25.90 -17.48 -1.64
N LEU A 193 -24.90 -18.25 -1.19
CA LEU A 193 -25.04 -19.70 -1.04
C LEU A 193 -26.08 -20.07 0.03
N SER A 194 -26.13 -19.34 1.14
CA SER A 194 -27.07 -19.58 2.24
C SER A 194 -28.50 -19.22 1.83
N ASP A 195 -28.67 -18.23 0.97
CA ASP A 195 -29.98 -17.80 0.45
C ASP A 195 -30.47 -18.73 -0.68
N TRP A 196 -29.59 -19.52 -1.30
CA TRP A 196 -29.95 -20.43 -2.38
C TRP A 196 -30.56 -21.74 -1.88
N HIS A 197 -31.85 -21.91 -2.16
CA HIS A 197 -32.61 -23.11 -1.82
C HIS A 197 -33.02 -23.84 -3.12
N PRO A 198 -32.17 -24.71 -3.69
CA PRO A 198 -32.44 -25.39 -4.95
C PRO A 198 -33.62 -26.37 -4.86
N TRP A 199 -33.93 -26.85 -3.66
CA TRP A 199 -35.01 -27.80 -3.41
C TRP A 199 -36.18 -27.09 -2.72
N GLN A 200 -37.33 -26.99 -3.40
CA GLN A 200 -38.53 -26.37 -2.83
C GLN A 200 -39.08 -27.15 -1.62
N THR A 201 -38.84 -28.46 -1.55
CA THR A 201 -39.24 -29.34 -0.45
C THR A 201 -38.22 -30.44 -0.28
N LEU A 202 -37.82 -30.71 0.96
CA LEU A 202 -36.91 -31.81 1.31
C LEU A 202 -37.67 -33.14 1.24
N THR A 203 -37.47 -33.88 0.16
CA THR A 203 -38.00 -35.24 -0.02
C THR A 203 -37.00 -36.29 0.47
N PRO A 204 -37.43 -37.55 0.74
CA PRO A 204 -36.51 -38.64 1.09
C PRO A 204 -35.39 -38.84 0.07
N SER A 205 -35.67 -38.68 -1.24
CA SER A 205 -34.66 -38.76 -2.30
C SER A 205 -33.58 -37.68 -2.18
N ILE A 206 -33.94 -36.46 -1.74
CA ILE A 206 -32.98 -35.38 -1.48
C ILE A 206 -32.13 -35.68 -0.24
N GLN A 207 -32.75 -36.23 0.81
CA GLN A 207 -32.02 -36.63 2.02
C GLN A 207 -30.99 -37.74 1.72
N LEU A 208 -31.34 -38.70 0.86
CA LEU A 208 -30.43 -39.73 0.38
C LEU A 208 -29.26 -39.15 -0.42
N LEU A 209 -29.51 -38.14 -1.25
CA LEU A 209 -28.45 -37.41 -1.95
C LEU A 209 -27.52 -36.72 -0.95
N HIS A 210 -28.07 -35.96 0.00
CA HIS A 210 -27.30 -35.14 0.94
C HIS A 210 -26.50 -35.99 1.94
N ASN A 211 -27.10 -37.04 2.49
CA ASN A 211 -26.50 -37.79 3.59
C ASN A 211 -25.73 -39.03 3.11
N GLU A 212 -26.19 -39.69 2.04
CA GLU A 212 -25.63 -40.96 1.58
C GLU A 212 -24.93 -40.87 0.21
N SER A 213 -24.96 -39.69 -0.41
CA SER A 213 -24.48 -39.46 -1.78
C SER A 213 -25.15 -40.40 -2.79
N ILE A 214 -26.45 -40.66 -2.62
CA ILE A 214 -27.24 -41.50 -3.54
C ILE A 214 -28.20 -40.62 -4.35
N LEU A 215 -28.02 -40.61 -5.67
CA LEU A 215 -28.88 -39.93 -6.62
C LEU A 215 -29.92 -40.92 -7.18
N GLU A 216 -31.20 -40.63 -6.97
CA GLU A 216 -32.31 -41.41 -7.55
C GLU A 216 -32.80 -40.81 -8.87
N ASP A 217 -33.31 -41.66 -9.76
CA ASP A 217 -33.91 -41.25 -11.05
C ASP A 217 -35.26 -40.51 -10.88
N THR A 218 -35.87 -40.60 -9.70
CA THR A 218 -37.08 -39.86 -9.32
C THR A 218 -36.79 -38.48 -8.72
N LEU A 219 -35.52 -38.05 -8.64
CA LEU A 219 -35.17 -36.75 -8.09
C LEU A 219 -35.72 -35.62 -8.99
N LEU A 220 -36.39 -34.65 -8.36
CA LEU A 220 -36.91 -33.47 -9.05
C LEU A 220 -35.78 -32.64 -9.65
N ILE A 221 -36.12 -31.79 -10.62
CA ILE A 221 -35.16 -30.82 -11.17
C ILE A 221 -34.98 -29.69 -10.14
N PRO A 222 -33.74 -29.38 -9.71
CA PRO A 222 -33.48 -28.29 -8.79
C PRO A 222 -33.77 -26.93 -9.43
N ALA A 223 -34.06 -25.93 -8.61
CA ALA A 223 -34.15 -24.55 -9.07
C ALA A 223 -32.81 -24.08 -9.68
N PRO A 224 -32.84 -23.16 -10.67
CA PRO A 224 -31.64 -22.65 -11.32
C PRO A 224 -30.61 -22.10 -10.32
N CYS A 225 -29.33 -22.30 -10.63
CA CYS A 225 -28.25 -21.74 -9.83
C CYS A 225 -28.15 -20.22 -10.07
N PRO A 226 -28.14 -19.38 -9.02
CA PRO A 226 -27.94 -17.94 -9.16
C PRO A 226 -26.67 -17.60 -9.94
N ALA A 227 -26.70 -16.52 -10.71
CA ALA A 227 -25.59 -16.12 -11.58
C ALA A 227 -24.24 -16.01 -10.83
N ALA A 228 -24.28 -15.47 -9.62
CA ALA A 228 -23.10 -15.29 -8.76
C ALA A 228 -22.51 -16.63 -8.24
N LEU A 229 -23.31 -17.70 -8.22
CA LEU A 229 -22.90 -19.03 -7.77
C LEU A 229 -22.61 -20.00 -8.93
N ARG A 230 -22.69 -19.58 -10.20
CA ARG A 230 -22.52 -20.49 -11.37
C ARG A 230 -21.25 -21.34 -11.34
N SER A 231 -20.17 -20.83 -10.73
CA SER A 231 -18.90 -21.57 -10.61
C SER A 231 -18.92 -22.64 -9.51
N ILE A 232 -19.88 -22.59 -8.58
CA ILE A 232 -19.92 -23.42 -7.37
C ILE A 232 -20.31 -24.87 -7.62
N PRO A 233 -21.36 -25.20 -8.42
CA PRO A 233 -21.72 -26.60 -8.68
C PRO A 233 -20.57 -27.43 -9.22
N ASN A 234 -19.70 -26.82 -10.04
CA ASN A 234 -18.52 -27.48 -10.63
C ASN A 234 -17.35 -27.64 -9.65
N LYS A 235 -17.40 -27.03 -8.46
CA LYS A 235 -16.39 -27.18 -7.40
C LYS A 235 -16.63 -28.41 -6.52
N CYS A 236 -17.82 -29.01 -6.57
CA CYS A 236 -18.07 -30.26 -5.87
C CYS A 236 -17.54 -31.44 -6.70
N SER A 237 -16.48 -32.07 -6.22
CA SER A 237 -15.89 -33.29 -6.82
C SER A 237 -16.29 -34.57 -6.07
N ALA A 238 -17.23 -34.48 -5.13
CA ALA A 238 -17.65 -35.61 -4.33
C ALA A 238 -18.34 -36.68 -5.21
N PRO A 239 -17.98 -37.96 -5.05
CA PRO A 239 -18.59 -39.03 -5.83
C PRO A 239 -20.04 -39.26 -5.38
N VAL A 240 -20.93 -39.46 -6.34
CA VAL A 240 -22.34 -39.84 -6.12
C VAL A 240 -22.63 -41.20 -6.75
N ARG A 241 -23.44 -42.00 -6.06
CA ARG A 241 -23.92 -43.30 -6.55
C ARG A 241 -25.31 -43.14 -7.13
N PHE A 242 -25.52 -43.62 -8.36
CA PHE A 242 -26.82 -43.56 -9.01
C PHE A 242 -27.65 -44.81 -8.70
N ARG A 243 -28.90 -44.63 -8.27
CA ARG A 243 -29.87 -45.70 -7.96
C ARG A 243 -31.13 -45.54 -8.79
N ARG A 244 -31.51 -46.57 -9.55
CA ARG A 244 -32.80 -46.60 -10.26
C ARG A 244 -33.87 -47.17 -9.34
N THR A 245 -34.96 -46.44 -9.13
CA THR A 245 -36.10 -46.89 -8.32
C THR A 245 -37.30 -47.28 -9.19
N ASN A 246 -37.35 -46.84 -10.46
CA ASN A 246 -38.39 -47.25 -11.40
C ASN A 246 -37.95 -48.44 -12.28
N ARG A 247 -38.69 -49.55 -12.18
CA ARG A 247 -38.76 -50.62 -13.20
C ARG A 247 -39.85 -50.28 -14.22
N VAL A 248 -39.70 -49.19 -14.97
CA VAL A 248 -40.42 -48.99 -16.23
C VAL A 248 -39.50 -48.24 -17.19
N ASP A 249 -39.33 -48.79 -18.39
CA ASP A 249 -38.50 -48.26 -19.46
C ASP A 249 -38.94 -46.86 -19.91
N THR A 250 -38.46 -45.82 -19.24
CA THR A 250 -38.50 -44.46 -19.78
C THR A 250 -37.12 -43.83 -19.62
N ILE A 251 -36.37 -43.83 -20.73
CA ILE A 251 -35.06 -43.19 -20.86
C ILE A 251 -35.25 -41.67 -20.71
N LEU A 252 -35.10 -41.14 -19.50
CA LEU A 252 -34.93 -39.71 -19.29
C LEU A 252 -33.44 -39.37 -19.45
N LYS A 253 -33.13 -38.72 -20.58
CA LYS A 253 -31.80 -38.21 -20.93
C LYS A 253 -31.35 -37.14 -19.93
N TRP A 254 -30.56 -37.53 -18.94
CA TRP A 254 -29.81 -36.64 -18.04
C TRP A 254 -28.50 -36.13 -18.68
N SER A 255 -28.45 -35.92 -20.00
CA SER A 255 -27.20 -35.68 -20.73
C SER A 255 -27.04 -34.30 -21.38
N ALA A 256 -27.72 -33.24 -20.90
CA ALA A 256 -27.50 -31.90 -21.47
C ALA A 256 -27.58 -30.73 -20.48
N ALA A 257 -28.45 -30.78 -19.47
CA ALA A 257 -28.73 -29.58 -18.64
C ALA A 257 -27.58 -29.11 -17.71
N MET A 258 -26.48 -29.86 -17.60
CA MET A 258 -25.27 -29.42 -16.87
C MET A 258 -24.06 -29.15 -17.78
N ARG A 259 -24.21 -29.24 -19.11
CA ARG A 259 -23.12 -28.94 -20.07
C ARG A 259 -23.47 -27.95 -21.16
N SER A 260 -24.71 -27.49 -21.26
CA SER A 260 -25.11 -26.49 -22.24
C SER A 260 -25.72 -25.29 -21.53
N ASP A 261 -24.83 -24.46 -20.98
CA ASP A 261 -24.92 -23.00 -20.89
C ASP A 261 -23.55 -22.55 -20.40
N PHE A 262 -22.56 -22.71 -21.28
CA PHE A 262 -21.22 -22.10 -21.16
C PHE A 262 -21.32 -20.62 -21.55
#